data_AF-A0A2V7KCM8-F1
#
_entry.id   AF-A0A2V7KCM8-F1
#
_cell.length_a   1.000
_cell.length_b   1.000
_cell.length_c   1.000
_cell.angle_alpha   90.00
_cell.angle_beta   90.00
_cell.angle_gamma   90.00
#
_symmetry.space_group_name_H-M   'P 1'
#
loop_
_entity.id
_entity.type
_entity.pdbx_description
1 polymer ?
#
loop_
_entity_poly.entity_id
_entity_poly.type
_entity_poly.pdbx_seq_one_letter_code
_entity_poly.pdbx_strand_id
1 'polypeptide(L)' 'MIYRQGEAEYRQYWIAKIFRAEVTSGPQIAGAEQAKRVVAATRGAIALIPVAAVDGTVKVVRVNGRSPGQPGYELR' A
#
# COMPACT_ATOMS: atom_id res chain seq x y z
N MET A 1 -11.62 6.72 1.16
CA MET A 1 -11.02 6.68 -0.19
C MET A 1 -9.96 7.76 -0.27
N ILE A 2 -8.66 7.39 -0.32
CA ILE A 2 -7.52 8.33 -0.25
C ILE A 2 -6.68 8.31 -1.55
N TYR A 3 -7.21 7.70 -2.61
CA TYR A 3 -6.45 7.39 -3.83
C TYR A 3 -6.60 8.44 -4.94
N ARG A 4 -7.27 9.57 -4.68
CA ARG A 4 -7.57 10.61 -5.68
C ARG A 4 -7.00 12.00 -5.36
N GLN A 5 -6.20 12.08 -4.32
CA GLN A 5 -5.67 13.32 -3.78
C GLN A 5 -4.19 13.38 -4.15
N GLY A 6 -3.69 14.53 -4.59
CA GLY A 6 -2.31 14.66 -5.08
C GLY A 6 -1.30 14.20 -4.01
N GLU A 7 -0.06 13.89 -4.41
CA GLU A 7 0.98 13.39 -3.48
C GLU A 7 1.12 14.27 -2.21
N ALA A 8 0.87 15.59 -2.33
CA ALA A 8 0.84 16.55 -1.24
C ALA A 8 -0.29 16.31 -0.21
N GLU A 9 -1.53 16.07 -0.66
CA GLU A 9 -2.69 15.80 0.21
C GLU A 9 -2.57 14.43 0.88
N TYR A 10 -2.02 13.43 0.17
CA TYR A 10 -1.71 12.13 0.77
C TYR A 10 -0.70 12.25 1.92
N ARG A 11 0.38 13.03 1.73
CA ARG A 11 1.34 13.32 2.80
C ARG A 11 0.70 14.06 3.98
N GLN A 12 -0.10 15.09 3.72
CA GLN A 12 -0.80 15.83 4.79
C GLN A 12 -1.74 14.94 5.61
N TYR A 13 -2.47 14.02 4.97
CA TYR A 13 -3.33 13.07 5.66
C TYR A 13 -2.56 12.21 6.67
N TRP A 14 -1.39 11.69 6.26
CA TRP A 14 -0.56 10.87 7.14
C TRP A 14 0.13 11.68 8.24
N ILE A 15 0.58 12.91 7.95
CA ILE A 15 1.12 13.83 8.96
C ILE A 15 0.08 14.07 10.06
N ALA A 16 -1.17 14.32 9.69
CA ALA A 16 -2.25 14.55 10.66
C ALA A 16 -2.53 13.31 11.54
N LYS A 17 -2.38 12.09 10.99
CA LYS A 17 -2.53 10.84 11.76
C LYS A 17 -1.37 10.57 12.70
N ILE A 18 -0.14 10.85 12.29
CA ILE A 18 1.05 10.74 13.14
C ILE A 18 0.93 11.75 14.30
N PHE A 19 0.51 12.98 14.01
CA PHE A 19 0.32 14.02 15.03
C PHE A 19 -0.77 13.64 16.05
N ARG A 20 -1.80 12.90 15.62
CA ARG A 20 -2.82 12.31 16.50
C ARG A 20 -2.38 11.05 17.26
N ALA A 21 -1.12 10.63 17.12
CA ALA A 21 -0.56 9.40 17.67
C ALA A 21 -1.34 8.12 17.30
N GLU A 22 -2.14 8.16 16.23
CA GLU A 22 -2.90 7.01 15.74
C GLU A 22 -1.99 5.98 15.03
N VAL A 23 -0.86 6.45 14.50
CA VAL A 23 0.15 5.64 13.81
C VAL A 23 1.56 6.17 14.11
N THR A 24 2.53 5.27 14.26
CA THR A 24 3.94 5.61 14.57
C THR A 24 4.72 6.13 13.37
N SER A 25 4.28 5.83 12.15
CA SER A 25 4.91 6.28 10.91
C SER A 25 3.94 6.26 9.74
N GLY A 26 4.18 7.14 8.76
CA GLY A 26 3.47 7.11 7.49
C GLY A 26 4.02 6.04 6.54
N PRO A 27 3.29 5.73 5.46
CA PRO A 27 3.78 4.84 4.41
C PRO A 27 5.05 5.41 3.77
N GLN A 28 6.03 4.53 3.55
CA GLN A 28 7.25 4.87 2.83
C GLN A 28 7.02 4.69 1.33
N ILE A 29 7.40 5.69 0.53
CA ILE A 29 7.38 5.58 -0.94
C ILE A 29 8.59 4.76 -1.37
N ALA A 30 8.34 3.68 -2.10
CA ALA A 30 9.36 2.78 -2.61
C ALA A 30 8.95 2.25 -4.00
N GLY A 31 9.93 1.97 -4.86
CA GLY A 31 9.68 1.24 -6.10
C GLY A 31 9.25 -0.21 -5.82
N ALA A 32 8.60 -0.85 -6.79
CA ALA A 32 8.00 -2.18 -6.60
C ALA A 32 9.00 -3.24 -6.10
N GLU A 33 10.22 -3.30 -6.65
CA GLU A 33 11.26 -4.24 -6.20
C GLU A 33 11.71 -3.98 -4.75
N GLN A 34 11.87 -2.72 -4.38
CA GLN A 34 12.24 -2.34 -3.02
C GLN A 34 11.11 -2.70 -2.04
N ALA A 35 9.87 -2.44 -2.42
CA ALA A 35 8.69 -2.78 -1.63
C ALA A 35 8.57 -4.29 -1.39
N LYS A 36 8.78 -5.11 -2.44
CA LYS A 36 8.80 -6.59 -2.32
C LYS A 36 9.86 -7.06 -1.32
N ARG A 37 11.09 -6.53 -1.41
CA ARG A 37 12.16 -6.85 -0.45
C ARG A 37 11.80 -6.52 0.99
N VAL A 38 11.19 -5.34 1.22
CA VAL A 38 10.79 -4.92 2.57
C VAL A 38 9.69 -5.82 3.13
N VAL A 39 8.68 -6.17 2.34
CA VAL A 39 7.60 -7.08 2.78
C VAL A 39 8.13 -8.48 3.06
N ALA A 40 9.08 -8.97 2.26
CA ALA A 40 9.71 -10.26 2.49
C ALA A 40 10.57 -10.29 3.77
N ALA A 41 11.29 -9.19 4.06
CA ALA A 41 12.16 -9.08 5.23
C ALA A 41 11.41 -8.79 6.54
N THR A 42 10.27 -8.12 6.46
CA THR A 42 9.53 -7.63 7.65
C THR A 42 8.21 -8.38 7.80
N ARG A 43 8.13 -9.26 8.80
CA ARG A 43 6.88 -9.96 9.13
C ARG A 43 5.79 -8.95 9.52
N GLY A 44 4.64 -9.03 8.85
CA GLY A 44 3.49 -8.15 9.08
C GLY A 44 3.52 -6.86 8.27
N ALA A 45 4.56 -6.60 7.49
CA ALA A 45 4.56 -5.49 6.54
C ALA A 45 3.61 -5.77 5.36
N ILE A 46 3.01 -4.69 4.84
CA ILE A 46 2.14 -4.70 3.67
C ILE A 46 2.61 -3.58 2.75
N ALA A 47 2.66 -3.83 1.44
CA ALA A 47 2.96 -2.82 0.44
C ALA A 47 1.90 -2.78 -0.66
N LEU A 48 1.71 -1.59 -1.24
CA LEU A 48 0.94 -1.38 -2.45
C LEU A 48 1.91 -1.30 -3.64
N ILE A 49 1.75 -2.17 -4.63
CA ILE A 49 2.56 -2.17 -5.86
C ILE A 49 1.65 -2.31 -7.09
N PRO A 50 2.10 -1.90 -8.29
CA PRO A 50 1.37 -2.17 -9.53
C PRO A 50 1.14 -3.67 -9.72
N VAL A 51 -0.06 -4.05 -10.19
CA VAL A 51 -0.41 -5.47 -10.40
C VAL A 51 0.55 -6.15 -11.39
N ALA A 52 1.07 -5.41 -12.37
CA ALA A 52 2.05 -5.91 -13.34
C ALA A 52 3.40 -6.27 -12.72
N ALA A 53 3.71 -5.78 -11.51
CA ALA A 53 4.94 -6.07 -10.79
C ALA A 53 4.80 -7.24 -9.79
N VAL A 54 3.61 -7.85 -9.71
CA VAL A 54 3.35 -9.04 -8.89
C VAL A 54 4.01 -10.25 -9.55
N ASP A 55 4.77 -11.00 -8.76
CA ASP A 55 5.38 -12.27 -9.13
C ASP A 55 5.21 -13.28 -7.97
N GLY A 56 5.84 -14.45 -8.09
CA GLY A 56 5.80 -15.49 -7.07
C GLY A 56 6.54 -15.18 -5.76
N THR A 57 7.18 -14.01 -5.63
CA THR A 57 7.96 -13.64 -4.44
C THR A 57 7.11 -13.03 -3.33
N VAL A 58 5.87 -12.63 -3.63
CA VAL A 58 4.95 -12.00 -2.68
C VAL A 58 3.57 -12.62 -2.73
N LYS A 59 2.86 -12.59 -1.59
CA LYS A 59 1.47 -13.03 -1.51
C LYS A 59 0.52 -11.86 -1.73
N VAL A 60 -0.36 -11.99 -2.71
CA VAL A 60 -1.41 -11.00 -2.97
C VAL A 60 -2.54 -11.16 -1.95
N VAL A 61 -2.86 -10.08 -1.25
CA VAL A 61 -4.01 -10.00 -0.33
C VAL A 61 -5.26 -9.59 -1.12
N ARG A 62 -6.40 -10.21 -0.80
CA ARG A 62 -7.70 -9.84 -1.37
C ARG A 62 -8.30 -8.68 -0.58
N VAL A 63 -8.85 -7.70 -1.29
CA VAL A 63 -9.58 -6.58 -0.68
C VAL A 63 -11.07 -6.90 -0.79
N ASN A 64 -11.78 -6.95 0.34
CA ASN A 64 -13.21 -7.31 0.38
C ASN A 64 -13.53 -8.64 -0.33
N GLY A 65 -12.62 -9.62 -0.24
CA GLY A 65 -12.74 -10.93 -0.90
C GLY A 65 -12.42 -10.93 -2.40
N ARG A 66 -12.11 -9.77 -2.99
CA ARG A 66 -11.84 -9.61 -4.42
C ARG A 66 -10.34 -9.59 -4.71
N SER A 67 -9.96 -10.20 -5.83
CA SER A 67 -8.56 -10.21 -6.31
C SER A 67 -8.31 -9.05 -7.28
N PRO A 68 -7.06 -8.57 -7.43
CA PRO A 68 -6.72 -7.58 -8.46
C PRO A 68 -7.23 -8.00 -9.84
N GLY A 69 -7.88 -7.10 -10.56
CA GLY A 69 -8.48 -7.37 -11.88
C GLY A 69 -9.91 -7.93 -11.87
N GLN A 70 -10.45 -8.33 -10.72
CA GLN A 70 -11.86 -8.72 -10.66
C GLN A 70 -12.79 -7.49 -10.73
N PRO A 71 -13.97 -7.60 -11.39
CA PRO A 71 -15.00 -6.58 -11.32
C PRO A 71 -15.33 -6.23 -9.86
N GLY A 72 -15.31 -4.93 -9.55
CA GLY A 72 -15.54 -4.41 -8.20
C GLY A 72 -14.32 -4.42 -7.26
N TYR A 73 -13.11 -4.71 -7.74
CA TYR A 73 -11.89 -4.43 -6.99
C TYR A 73 -11.69 -2.90 -6.88
N GLU A 74 -11.69 -2.39 -5.64
CA GLU A 74 -11.77 -0.95 -5.33
C GLU A 74 -10.45 -0.19 -5.56
N LEU A 75 -9.32 -0.90 -5.64
CA LEU A 75 -8.01 -0.32 -5.94
C LEU A 75 -7.79 -0.37 -7.45
N ARG A 76 -8.16 0.72 -8.14
CA ARG A 76 -7.90 0.95 -9.57
C ARG A 76 -6.88 2.07 -9.74
#